data_AF-A0A6V7UDG7-F1
#
_entry.id   AF-A0A6V7UDG7-F1
#
_cell.length_a   1.000
_cell.length_b   1.000
_cell.length_c   1.000
_cell.angle_alpha   90.00
_cell.angle_beta   90.00
_cell.angle_gamma   90.00
#
_symmetry.space_group_name_H-M   'P 1'
#
loop_
_entity.id
_entity.type
_entity.pdbx_description
1 polymer ?
#
loop_
_entity_poly.entity_id
_entity_poly.type
_entity_poly.pdbx_seq_one_letter_code
_entity_poly.pdbx_strand_id
1 'polypeptide(L)'
;MMELEHPVRGNQIKIVYVSDAAHFIGRGGSGQVFHACWPKKDKCIALKYCDSIPGNRELEIFQYFATLAPNQKNHIIGIYGYKRTENAMFFALELAGASLVAYYNHNSSNVVNQFDFLYNILKGAASALEQFNRHAIHFDIKQANFVVALGQNVANPVVSVKLIDFNRSILLTNTSNVDFRTLLGMFIAPEIRGHNRNMEFINQS
;
A
#
# COMPACT_ATOMS: atom_id res chain seq x y z
N MET A 1 17.30 -4.91 -16.87
CA MET A 1 16.86 -6.11 -16.11
C MET A 1 17.31 -5.94 -14.67
N MET A 2 16.46 -6.24 -13.70
CA MET A 2 16.74 -6.08 -12.26
C MET A 2 16.55 -7.42 -11.55
N GLU A 3 17.54 -7.78 -10.72
CA GLU A 3 17.47 -8.93 -9.81
C GLU A 3 17.00 -8.47 -8.43
N LEU A 4 15.90 -9.07 -7.94
CA LEU A 4 15.28 -8.80 -6.65
C LEU A 4 15.29 -10.07 -5.79
N GLU A 5 15.32 -9.94 -4.47
CA GLU A 5 15.23 -11.03 -3.50
C GLU A 5 13.78 -11.40 -3.21
N HIS A 6 13.46 -12.70 -3.09
CA HIS A 6 12.15 -13.16 -2.64
C HIS A 6 11.97 -12.86 -1.14
N PRO A 7 10.82 -12.32 -0.71
CA PRO A 7 10.62 -11.80 0.66
C PRO A 7 10.86 -12.83 1.77
N VAL A 8 10.65 -14.12 1.49
CA VAL A 8 10.78 -15.22 2.48
C VAL A 8 11.85 -16.27 2.11
N ARG A 9 12.12 -16.50 0.81
CA ARG A 9 12.82 -17.71 0.34
C ARG A 9 14.29 -17.46 -0.01
N GLY A 10 14.76 -16.21 0.06
CA GLY A 10 16.13 -15.82 -0.30
C GLY A 10 16.49 -15.92 -1.79
N ASN A 11 15.75 -16.70 -2.57
CA ASN A 11 15.98 -16.86 -4.01
C ASN A 11 15.75 -15.55 -4.78
N GLN A 12 16.56 -15.31 -5.81
CA GLN A 12 16.42 -14.12 -6.67
C GLN A 12 15.32 -14.29 -7.74
N ILE A 13 14.62 -13.20 -8.03
CA ILE A 13 13.69 -13.05 -9.14
C ILE A 13 14.21 -11.99 -10.13
N LYS A 14 13.99 -12.20 -11.42
CA LYS A 14 14.43 -11.29 -12.49
C LYS A 14 13.22 -10.54 -13.06
N ILE A 15 13.24 -9.23 -12.93
CA ILE A 15 12.23 -8.31 -13.45
C ILE A 15 12.81 -7.53 -14.63
N VAL A 16 12.02 -7.38 -15.68
CA VAL A 16 12.32 -6.47 -16.78
C VAL A 16 11.43 -5.24 -16.61
N TYR A 17 12.07 -4.08 -16.49
CA TYR A 17 11.38 -2.81 -16.36
C TYR A 17 12.03 -1.78 -17.27
N VAL A 18 11.21 -0.84 -17.72
CA VAL A 18 11.64 0.36 -18.43
C VAL A 18 11.14 1.52 -17.59
N SER A 19 12.04 2.32 -17.04
CA SER A 19 11.70 3.52 -16.28
C SER A 19 11.51 4.71 -17.22
N ASP A 20 10.44 4.67 -18.00
CA ASP A 20 10.02 5.78 -18.85
C ASP A 20 8.62 6.28 -18.47
N ALA A 21 8.22 7.40 -19.08
CA ALA A 21 6.91 8.00 -18.82
C ALA A 21 5.73 7.10 -19.27
N ALA A 22 5.93 6.23 -20.26
CA ALA A 22 4.87 5.34 -20.75
C ALA A 22 4.53 4.23 -19.74
N HIS A 23 5.47 3.89 -18.86
CA HIS A 23 5.30 2.87 -17.83
C HIS A 23 5.09 3.47 -16.44
N PHE A 24 5.03 4.79 -16.29
CA PHE A 24 4.78 5.43 -15.00
C PHE A 24 3.30 5.28 -14.59
N ILE A 25 3.04 4.70 -13.43
CA ILE A 25 1.69 4.55 -12.86
C ILE A 25 1.36 5.73 -11.95
N GLY A 26 2.31 6.17 -11.13
CA GLY A 26 2.05 7.25 -10.19
C GLY A 26 3.19 7.50 -9.21
N ARG A 27 3.08 8.63 -8.50
CA ARG A 27 4.02 9.03 -7.44
C ARG A 27 3.23 9.37 -6.18
N GLY A 28 3.67 8.82 -5.06
CA GLY A 28 3.16 9.14 -3.72
C GLY A 28 4.28 9.63 -2.81
N GLY A 29 3.93 9.92 -1.55
CA GLY A 29 4.93 10.26 -0.51
C GLY A 29 5.90 9.10 -0.22
N SER A 30 5.55 7.90 -0.67
CA SER A 30 6.32 6.67 -0.53
C SER A 30 7.24 6.35 -1.70
N GLY A 31 7.31 7.20 -2.73
CA GLY A 31 8.12 6.94 -3.93
C GLY A 31 7.30 6.87 -5.23
N GLN A 32 7.93 6.33 -6.26
CA GLN A 32 7.39 6.23 -7.63
C GLN A 32 7.01 4.79 -7.95
N VAL A 33 5.94 4.60 -8.73
CA VAL A 33 5.45 3.29 -9.13
C VAL A 33 5.39 3.20 -10.64
N PHE A 34 5.92 2.11 -11.17
CA PHE A 34 5.99 1.81 -12.60
C PHE A 34 5.30 0.48 -12.91
N HIS A 35 4.67 0.40 -14.07
CA HIS A 35 4.22 -0.85 -14.66
C HIS A 35 5.44 -1.61 -15.18
N ALA A 36 5.61 -2.86 -14.78
CA ALA A 36 6.75 -3.68 -15.20
C ALA A 36 6.31 -5.12 -15.49
N CYS A 37 7.20 -5.90 -16.10
CA CYS A 37 6.94 -7.28 -16.47
C CYS A 37 7.88 -8.24 -15.75
N TRP A 38 7.34 -9.39 -15.37
CA TRP A 38 8.09 -10.55 -14.91
C TRP A 38 8.06 -11.64 -15.99
N PRO A 39 9.03 -11.67 -16.93
CA PRO A 39 8.93 -12.51 -18.13
C PRO A 39 8.85 -14.00 -17.82
N LYS A 40 9.61 -14.48 -16.83
CA LYS A 40 9.60 -15.90 -16.42
C LYS A 40 8.23 -16.39 -15.95
N LYS A 41 7.34 -15.47 -15.55
CA LYS A 41 5.99 -15.77 -15.07
C LYS A 41 4.90 -15.27 -16.02
N ASP A 42 5.27 -14.66 -17.15
CA ASP A 42 4.35 -13.99 -18.07
C ASP A 42 3.33 -13.09 -17.33
N LYS A 43 3.85 -12.20 -16.49
CA LYS A 43 3.04 -11.47 -15.52
C LYS A 43 3.42 -10.00 -15.41
N CYS A 44 2.42 -9.12 -15.47
CA CYS A 44 2.57 -7.70 -15.15
C CYS A 44 2.61 -7.49 -13.64
N ILE A 45 3.43 -6.53 -13.21
CA ILE A 45 3.64 -6.17 -11.80
C ILE A 45 3.71 -4.65 -11.64
N ALA A 46 3.55 -4.18 -10.40
CA ALA A 46 3.87 -2.81 -10.03
C ALA A 46 5.27 -2.78 -9.41
N LEU A 47 6.21 -2.05 -10.02
CA LEU A 47 7.55 -1.83 -9.48
C LEU A 47 7.56 -0.48 -8.73
N LYS A 48 7.63 -0.54 -7.40
CA LYS A 48 7.78 0.64 -6.54
C LYS A 48 9.27 0.94 -6.33
N TYR A 49 9.64 2.20 -6.47
CA TYR A 49 10.96 2.75 -6.24
C TYR A 49 10.89 3.82 -5.15
N CYS A 50 11.72 3.69 -4.11
CA CYS A 50 11.76 4.60 -2.97
C CYS A 50 13.18 5.17 -2.80
N ASP A 51 13.37 6.47 -3.05
CA ASP A 51 14.61 7.21 -2.79
C ASP A 51 14.81 7.40 -1.29
N SER A 52 16.03 7.13 -0.80
CA SER A 52 16.50 7.47 0.55
C SER A 52 15.55 7.07 1.70
N ILE A 53 15.60 5.78 2.07
CA ILE A 53 15.26 5.23 3.40
C ILE A 53 13.86 5.64 3.94
N PRO A 54 12.78 5.04 3.38
CA PRO A 54 11.59 4.71 4.17
C PRO A 54 11.16 3.22 4.09
N GLY A 55 11.73 2.43 3.18
CA GLY A 55 11.18 1.10 2.86
C GLY A 55 11.36 0.00 3.91
N ASN A 56 12.14 0.20 4.98
CA ASN A 56 12.41 -0.87 5.95
C ASN A 56 11.16 -1.32 6.72
N ARG A 57 10.32 -0.37 7.14
CA ARG A 57 9.04 -0.69 7.80
C ARG A 57 8.09 -1.38 6.84
N GLU A 58 8.02 -0.87 5.61
CA GLU A 58 7.19 -1.48 4.56
C GLU A 58 7.67 -2.92 4.23
N LEU A 59 8.98 -3.15 4.18
CA LEU A 59 9.56 -4.48 4.00
C LEU A 59 9.22 -5.43 5.14
N GLU A 60 9.30 -4.99 6.41
CA GLU A 60 8.94 -5.81 7.58
C GLU A 60 7.48 -6.29 7.49
N ILE A 61 6.57 -5.38 7.15
CA ILE A 61 5.15 -5.71 6.93
C ILE A 61 4.99 -6.70 5.78
N PHE A 62 5.65 -6.44 4.65
CA PHE A 62 5.59 -7.34 3.50
C PHE A 62 6.13 -8.74 3.80
N GLN A 63 7.24 -8.83 4.53
CA GLN A 63 7.82 -10.11 4.95
C GLN A 63 6.85 -10.87 5.86
N TYR A 64 6.24 -10.19 6.84
CA TYR A 64 5.25 -10.80 7.71
C TYR A 64 4.05 -11.34 6.92
N PHE A 65 3.38 -10.51 6.12
CA PHE A 65 2.23 -10.93 5.33
C PHE A 65 2.59 -11.98 4.27
N ALA A 66 3.83 -12.02 3.77
CA ALA A 66 4.27 -13.07 2.85
C ALA A 66 4.24 -14.47 3.50
N THR A 67 4.34 -14.58 4.83
CA THR A 67 4.24 -15.86 5.58
C THR A 67 2.81 -16.35 5.80
N LEU A 68 1.81 -15.46 5.77
CA LEU A 68 0.43 -15.82 6.07
C LEU A 68 -0.24 -16.64 4.94
N ALA A 69 -1.29 -17.38 5.28
CA ALA A 69 -2.10 -18.09 4.30
C ALA A 69 -2.87 -17.12 3.38
N PRO A 70 -3.21 -17.51 2.13
CA PRO A 70 -3.86 -16.60 1.17
C PRO A 70 -5.14 -15.92 1.67
N ASN A 71 -5.99 -16.65 2.41
CA ASN A 71 -7.24 -16.12 2.98
C ASN A 71 -7.01 -15.09 4.11
N GLN A 72 -5.82 -15.02 4.67
CA GLN A 72 -5.44 -14.05 5.71
C GLN A 72 -4.84 -12.77 5.11
N LYS A 73 -4.63 -12.72 3.78
CA LYS A 73 -3.96 -11.59 3.11
C LYS A 73 -4.53 -11.21 1.74
N ASN A 74 -5.70 -11.72 1.38
CA ASN A 74 -6.32 -11.47 0.07
C ASN A 74 -6.68 -9.98 -0.15
N HIS A 75 -6.86 -9.20 0.92
CA HIS A 75 -7.10 -7.76 0.90
C HIS A 75 -5.84 -6.91 1.15
N ILE A 76 -4.67 -7.54 1.16
CA ILE A 76 -3.38 -6.86 1.27
C ILE A 76 -2.66 -6.99 -0.08
N ILE A 77 -2.02 -5.93 -0.54
CA ILE A 77 -1.23 -6.01 -1.77
C ILE A 77 -0.07 -6.98 -1.61
N GLY A 78 0.08 -7.92 -2.55
CA GLY A 78 1.16 -8.91 -2.49
C GLY A 78 2.52 -8.33 -2.86
N ILE A 79 3.58 -8.85 -2.23
CA ILE A 79 4.97 -8.66 -2.66
C ILE A 79 5.49 -9.93 -3.37
N TYR A 80 6.23 -9.73 -4.46
CA TYR A 80 6.95 -10.80 -5.16
C TYR A 80 8.45 -10.78 -4.86
N GLY A 81 9.03 -9.59 -4.67
CA GLY A 81 10.42 -9.44 -4.31
C GLY A 81 10.79 -8.01 -4.00
N TYR A 82 11.98 -7.80 -3.45
CA TYR A 82 12.53 -6.49 -3.16
C TYR A 82 14.02 -6.41 -3.48
N LYS A 83 14.56 -5.20 -3.61
CA LYS A 83 16.01 -4.99 -3.66
C LYS A 83 16.36 -3.76 -2.86
N ARG A 84 17.29 -3.90 -1.95
CA ARG A 84 17.94 -2.76 -1.30
C ARG A 84 19.20 -2.42 -2.07
N THR A 85 19.37 -1.15 -2.38
CA THR A 85 20.65 -0.58 -2.80
C THR A 85 21.15 0.35 -1.70
N GLU A 86 22.34 0.92 -1.87
CA GLU A 86 22.88 1.92 -0.93
C GLU A 86 21.92 3.10 -0.71
N ASN A 87 21.26 3.55 -1.78
CA ASN A 87 20.48 4.80 -1.79
C ASN A 87 18.97 4.61 -2.01
N ALA A 88 18.51 3.38 -2.27
CA ALA A 88 17.12 3.14 -2.65
C ALA A 88 16.59 1.76 -2.23
N MET A 89 15.26 1.65 -2.26
CA MET A 89 14.56 0.37 -2.15
C MET A 89 13.62 0.18 -3.33
N PHE A 90 13.63 -1.03 -3.89
CA PHE A 90 12.72 -1.47 -4.94
C PHE A 90 11.81 -2.56 -4.41
N PHE A 91 10.53 -2.51 -4.76
CA PHE A 91 9.57 -3.57 -4.48
C PHE A 91 8.85 -3.98 -5.77
N ALA A 92 8.90 -5.28 -6.09
CA ALA A 92 8.01 -5.87 -7.09
C ALA A 92 6.73 -6.32 -6.40
N LEU A 93 5.64 -5.62 -6.68
CA LEU A 93 4.33 -5.80 -6.07
C LEU A 93 3.32 -6.38 -7.05
N GLU A 94 2.26 -6.96 -6.50
CA GLU A 94 1.04 -7.25 -7.24
C GLU A 94 0.55 -6.00 -7.99
N LEU A 95 0.22 -6.17 -9.26
CA LEU A 95 -0.44 -5.11 -10.03
C LEU A 95 -1.92 -5.07 -9.63
N ALA A 96 -2.40 -3.89 -9.24
CA ALA A 96 -3.79 -3.64 -8.89
C ALA A 96 -4.42 -2.64 -9.86
N GLY A 97 -5.73 -2.38 -9.70
CA GLY A 97 -6.44 -1.36 -10.46
C GLY A 97 -6.26 0.05 -9.86
N ALA A 98 -7.23 0.91 -10.13
CA ALA A 98 -7.24 2.29 -9.66
C ALA A 98 -7.33 2.39 -8.12
N SER A 99 -6.81 3.49 -7.57
CA SER A 99 -7.11 3.86 -6.18
C SER A 99 -8.61 4.07 -5.98
N LEU A 100 -9.13 3.91 -4.75
CA LEU A 100 -10.57 4.07 -4.51
C LEU A 100 -11.08 5.46 -4.90
N VAL A 101 -10.28 6.51 -4.69
CA VAL A 101 -10.64 7.86 -5.14
C VAL A 101 -10.76 7.95 -6.66
N ALA A 102 -9.80 7.38 -7.40
CA ALA A 102 -9.85 7.38 -8.87
C ALA A 102 -10.99 6.49 -9.39
N TYR A 103 -11.20 5.33 -8.77
CA TYR A 103 -12.28 4.41 -9.09
C TYR A 103 -13.66 5.04 -8.86
N TYR A 104 -13.87 5.71 -7.72
CA TYR A 104 -15.10 6.43 -7.45
C TYR A 104 -15.34 7.57 -8.44
N ASN A 105 -14.33 8.43 -8.65
CA ASN A 105 -14.45 9.58 -9.54
C ASN A 105 -14.74 9.16 -11.00
N HIS A 106 -14.16 8.06 -11.46
CA HIS A 106 -14.37 7.57 -12.82
C HIS A 106 -15.76 6.95 -13.04
N ASN A 107 -16.36 6.36 -12.01
CA ASN A 107 -17.55 5.52 -12.16
C ASN A 107 -18.82 6.11 -11.54
N SER A 108 -18.73 7.06 -10.62
CA SER A 108 -19.87 7.59 -9.84
C SER A 108 -21.00 8.18 -10.71
N SER A 109 -20.68 8.74 -11.89
CA SER A 109 -21.68 9.23 -12.84
C SER A 109 -22.35 8.13 -13.67
N ASN A 110 -21.75 6.93 -13.73
CA ASN A 110 -22.14 5.86 -14.64
C ASN A 110 -22.88 4.72 -13.92
N VAL A 111 -23.00 4.79 -12.60
CA VAL A 111 -23.71 3.80 -11.80
C VAL A 111 -25.17 4.20 -11.60
N VAL A 112 -26.08 3.23 -11.68
CA VAL A 112 -27.52 3.44 -11.50
C VAL A 112 -27.86 3.82 -10.06
N ASN A 113 -27.21 3.17 -9.09
CA ASN A 113 -27.38 3.45 -7.66
C ASN A 113 -26.05 3.88 -7.04
N GLN A 114 -25.90 5.18 -6.80
CA GLN A 114 -24.69 5.76 -6.20
C GLN A 114 -24.49 5.35 -4.74
N PHE A 115 -25.58 5.15 -3.98
CA PHE A 115 -25.49 4.76 -2.58
C PHE A 115 -24.94 3.34 -2.45
N ASP A 116 -25.49 2.38 -3.20
CA ASP A 116 -25.01 1.00 -3.20
C ASP A 116 -23.55 0.91 -3.68
N PHE A 117 -23.20 1.71 -4.68
CA PHE A 117 -21.83 1.80 -5.18
C PHE A 117 -20.86 2.28 -4.08
N LEU A 118 -21.18 3.39 -3.41
CA LEU A 118 -20.36 3.92 -2.32
C LEU A 118 -20.31 2.93 -1.14
N TYR A 119 -21.43 2.32 -0.78
CA TYR A 119 -21.52 1.31 0.27
C TYR A 119 -20.59 0.13 -0.02
N ASN A 120 -20.58 -0.40 -1.25
CA ASN A 120 -19.72 -1.51 -1.63
C ASN A 120 -18.22 -1.13 -1.60
N ILE A 121 -17.87 0.10 -2.00
CA ILE A 121 -16.51 0.62 -1.86
C ILE A 121 -16.08 0.67 -0.39
N LEU A 122 -16.92 1.25 0.48
CA LEU A 122 -16.63 1.38 1.91
C LEU A 122 -16.54 0.02 2.59
N LYS A 123 -17.42 -0.92 2.24
CA LYS A 123 -17.39 -2.31 2.70
C LYS A 123 -16.08 -2.99 2.31
N GLY A 124 -15.62 -2.82 1.07
CA GLY A 124 -14.34 -3.35 0.62
C GLY A 124 -13.15 -2.78 1.39
N ALA A 125 -13.13 -1.46 1.61
CA ALA A 125 -12.09 -0.80 2.41
C ALA A 125 -12.10 -1.29 3.87
N ALA A 126 -13.29 -1.45 4.47
CA ALA A 126 -13.46 -1.98 5.82
C ALA A 126 -12.93 -3.42 5.93
N SER A 127 -13.23 -4.30 4.97
CA SER A 127 -12.68 -5.66 4.94
C SER A 127 -11.14 -5.69 4.88
N ALA A 128 -10.54 -4.78 4.11
CA ALA A 128 -9.08 -4.67 4.04
C ALA A 128 -8.46 -4.21 5.36
N LEU A 129 -9.09 -3.23 6.03
CA LEU A 129 -8.68 -2.78 7.36
C LEU A 129 -8.87 -3.86 8.42
N GLU A 130 -10.00 -4.55 8.42
CA GLU A 130 -10.30 -5.64 9.36
C GLU A 130 -9.24 -6.74 9.27
N GLN A 131 -8.84 -7.12 8.05
CA GLN A 131 -7.79 -8.10 7.83
C GLN A 131 -6.43 -7.58 8.32
N PHE A 132 -6.07 -6.34 7.99
CA PHE A 132 -4.78 -5.76 8.37
C PHE A 132 -4.62 -5.60 9.89
N ASN A 133 -5.67 -5.13 10.55
CA ASN A 133 -5.68 -4.82 11.99
C ASN A 133 -5.55 -6.05 12.89
N ARG A 134 -5.68 -7.28 12.35
CA ARG A 134 -5.35 -8.51 13.08
C ARG A 134 -3.85 -8.67 13.34
N HIS A 135 -3.02 -7.91 12.62
CA HIS A 135 -1.57 -8.11 12.57
C HIS A 135 -0.75 -6.84 12.74
N ALA A 136 -1.27 -5.68 12.31
CA ALA A 136 -0.53 -4.44 12.25
C ALA A 136 -1.43 -3.20 12.38
N ILE A 137 -0.82 -2.05 12.66
CA ILE A 137 -1.46 -0.72 12.63
C ILE A 137 -0.84 0.06 11.47
N HIS A 138 -1.65 0.67 10.59
CA HIS A 138 -1.16 1.24 9.34
C HIS A 138 -0.61 2.68 9.45
N PHE A 139 -1.22 3.49 10.33
CA PHE A 139 -0.86 4.91 10.55
C PHE A 139 -0.93 5.87 9.35
N ASP A 140 -1.51 5.46 8.22
CA ASP A 140 -1.71 6.32 7.04
C ASP A 140 -2.97 5.91 6.26
N ILE A 141 -4.08 5.78 6.97
CA ILE A 141 -5.36 5.40 6.35
C ILE A 141 -5.96 6.61 5.64
N LYS A 142 -6.01 6.52 4.31
CA LYS A 142 -6.62 7.50 3.41
C LYS A 142 -7.07 6.84 2.12
N GLN A 143 -8.02 7.46 1.41
CA GLN A 143 -8.61 6.94 0.17
C GLN A 143 -7.60 6.58 -0.94
N ALA A 144 -6.41 7.19 -0.94
CA ALA A 144 -5.35 6.89 -1.90
C ALA A 144 -4.57 5.60 -1.58
N ASN A 145 -4.64 5.10 -0.34
CA ASN A 145 -3.93 3.90 0.11
C ASN A 145 -4.79 2.62 0.01
N PHE A 146 -5.93 2.73 -0.68
CA PHE A 146 -6.75 1.59 -1.07
C PHE A 146 -6.86 1.55 -2.58
N VAL A 147 -6.72 0.36 -3.15
CA VAL A 147 -6.86 0.12 -4.59
C VAL A 147 -7.87 -0.99 -4.83
N VAL A 148 -8.59 -0.94 -5.95
CA VAL A 148 -9.40 -2.09 -6.38
C VAL A 148 -8.49 -3.19 -6.92
N ALA A 149 -8.89 -4.45 -6.77
CA ALA A 149 -8.19 -5.56 -7.40
C ALA A 149 -8.17 -5.41 -8.93
N LEU A 150 -7.13 -5.94 -9.56
CA LEU A 150 -7.00 -5.89 -11.02
C LEU A 150 -8.22 -6.56 -11.68
N GLY A 151 -8.81 -5.88 -12.66
CA GLY A 151 -10.01 -6.36 -13.36
C GLY A 151 -11.34 -6.07 -12.65
N GLN A 152 -11.35 -5.40 -11.50
CA GLN A 152 -12.59 -4.91 -10.89
C GLN A 152 -13.36 -4.02 -11.87
N ASN A 153 -14.65 -4.28 -12.02
CA ASN A 153 -15.55 -3.48 -12.84
C ASN A 153 -16.83 -3.15 -12.05
N VAL A 154 -17.60 -2.18 -12.55
CA VAL A 154 -18.86 -1.72 -11.91
C VAL A 154 -20.00 -2.72 -12.04
N ALA A 155 -19.92 -3.65 -12.99
CA ALA A 155 -20.92 -4.71 -13.14
C ALA A 155 -20.78 -5.79 -12.05
N ASN A 156 -19.63 -5.86 -11.37
CA ASN A 156 -19.43 -6.71 -10.20
C ASN A 156 -19.79 -5.92 -8.94
N PRO A 157 -20.89 -6.27 -8.24
CA PRO A 157 -21.30 -5.57 -7.03
C PRO A 157 -20.32 -5.80 -5.86
N VAL A 158 -19.53 -6.87 -5.89
CA VAL A 158 -18.49 -7.11 -4.89
C VAL A 158 -17.23 -6.34 -5.30
N VAL A 159 -16.92 -5.29 -4.54
CA VAL A 159 -15.69 -4.51 -4.74
C VAL A 159 -14.56 -5.17 -3.96
N SER A 160 -13.65 -5.84 -4.68
CA SER A 160 -12.43 -6.39 -4.10
C SER A 160 -11.41 -5.28 -3.92
N VAL A 161 -11.08 -4.96 -2.66
CA VAL A 161 -10.16 -3.88 -2.30
C VAL A 161 -8.89 -4.47 -1.69
N LYS A 162 -7.75 -3.84 -2.02
CA LYS A 162 -6.45 -4.12 -1.44
C LYS A 162 -5.88 -2.86 -0.77
N LEU A 163 -5.29 -3.05 0.41
CA LEU A 163 -4.54 -2.03 1.13
C LEU A 163 -3.10 -1.97 0.60
N ILE A 164 -2.55 -0.76 0.47
CA ILE A 164 -1.21 -0.48 -0.05
C ILE A 164 -0.47 0.54 0.83
N ASP A 165 0.83 0.70 0.59
CA ASP A 165 1.72 1.70 1.19
C ASP A 165 1.93 1.56 2.70
N PHE A 166 2.79 0.60 3.08
CA PHE A 166 3.01 0.24 4.47
C PHE A 166 4.19 0.96 5.14
N ASN A 167 4.67 2.08 4.59
CA ASN A 167 5.86 2.77 5.10
C ASN A 167 5.73 3.27 6.54
N ARG A 168 4.50 3.54 6.98
CA ARG A 168 4.22 4.00 8.34
C ARG A 168 3.68 2.89 9.23
N SER A 169 3.42 1.72 8.67
CA SER A 169 2.81 0.61 9.37
C SER A 169 3.76 -0.02 10.38
N ILE A 170 3.19 -0.59 11.44
CA ILE A 170 3.92 -1.25 12.53
C ILE A 170 3.18 -2.54 12.90
N LEU A 171 3.92 -3.65 13.05
CA LEU A 171 3.37 -4.91 13.53
C LEU A 171 2.92 -4.79 14.99
N LEU A 172 1.81 -5.46 15.35
CA LEU A 172 1.28 -5.43 16.72
C LEU A 172 2.30 -5.95 17.76
N THR A 173 3.20 -6.84 17.34
CA THR A 173 4.29 -7.39 18.16
C THR A 173 5.42 -6.38 18.44
N ASN A 174 5.42 -5.21 17.82
CA ASN A 174 6.49 -4.20 17.92
C ASN A 174 5.95 -2.79 18.25
N THR A 175 4.83 -2.72 18.96
CA THR A 175 4.10 -1.47 19.25
C THR A 175 4.76 -0.58 20.32
N SER A 176 5.79 -1.05 21.01
CA SER A 176 6.53 -0.26 22.01
C SER A 176 7.39 0.86 21.42
N ASN A 177 7.57 0.89 20.09
CA ASN A 177 8.49 1.81 19.39
C ASN A 177 7.80 2.89 18.54
N VAL A 178 6.50 3.16 18.77
CA VAL A 178 5.78 4.17 17.95
C VAL A 178 6.06 5.58 18.46
N ASP A 179 6.88 6.34 17.73
CA ASP A 179 6.95 7.78 17.92
C ASP A 179 5.84 8.49 17.14
N PHE A 180 4.71 8.73 17.83
CA PHE A 180 3.54 9.40 17.28
C PHE A 180 3.84 10.83 16.77
N ARG A 181 4.93 11.46 17.21
CA ARG A 181 5.34 12.81 16.75
C ARG A 181 5.75 12.83 15.28
N THR A 182 6.19 11.68 14.78
CA THR A 182 6.58 11.52 13.37
C THR A 182 5.37 11.32 12.44
N LEU A 183 4.17 11.12 13.00
CA LEU A 183 2.94 10.98 12.23
C LEU A 183 2.39 12.37 11.89
N LEU A 184 2.48 12.71 10.61
CA LEU A 184 1.97 13.97 10.04
C LEU A 184 0.99 13.67 8.91
N GLY A 185 -0.12 14.39 8.85
CA GLY A 185 -1.13 14.22 7.80
C GLY A 185 -2.51 14.74 8.19
N MET A 186 -3.38 14.89 7.19
CA MET A 186 -4.75 15.35 7.37
C MET A 186 -5.65 14.30 8.05
N PHE A 187 -5.33 13.01 7.87
CA PHE A 187 -6.14 11.88 8.32
C PHE A 187 -5.59 11.27 9.62
N ILE A 188 -5.36 12.11 10.64
CA ILE A 188 -4.87 11.68 11.96
C ILE A 188 -5.98 11.84 12.99
N ALA A 189 -6.21 10.79 13.79
CA ALA A 189 -7.20 10.80 14.85
C ALA A 189 -6.89 11.89 15.91
N PRO A 190 -7.91 12.54 16.50
CA PRO A 190 -7.70 13.66 17.44
C PRO A 190 -6.77 13.35 18.61
N GLU A 191 -6.86 12.14 19.18
CA GLU A 191 -6.06 11.65 20.30
C GLU A 191 -4.58 11.50 19.92
N ILE A 192 -4.28 11.10 18.68
CA ILE A 192 -2.90 11.05 18.17
C ILE A 192 -2.39 12.47 17.91
N ARG A 193 -3.24 13.33 17.34
CA ARG A 193 -2.88 14.72 17.04
C ARG A 193 -2.60 15.55 18.30
N GLY A 194 -3.26 15.24 19.42
CA GLY A 194 -3.05 15.89 20.72
C GLY A 194 -1.61 15.74 21.24
N HIS A 195 -0.96 14.60 20.99
CA HIS A 195 0.44 14.38 21.34
C HIS A 195 1.42 15.29 20.56
N ASN A 196 1.02 15.80 19.39
CA ASN A 196 1.82 16.76 18.62
C ASN A 196 1.67 18.20 19.12
N ARG A 197 0.54 18.56 19.74
CA ARG A 197 0.22 19.94 20.18
C ARG A 197 0.82 20.33 21.53
N ASN A 198 1.12 19.37 22.41
CA ASN A 198 1.74 19.65 23.71
C ASN A 198 3.17 20.24 23.61
N MET A 199 3.75 20.34 22.41
CA MET A 199 5.02 21.03 22.18
C MET A 199 4.89 22.48 21.70
N GLU A 200 3.71 22.93 21.23
CA GLU A 200 3.53 24.34 20.84
C GLU A 200 3.38 25.26 22.06
N PHE A 201 2.90 24.74 23.19
CA PHE A 201 2.74 25.52 24.44
C PHE A 201 4.00 25.59 25.30
N ILE A 202 5.05 24.80 25.02
CA ILE A 202 6.29 24.79 25.82
C ILE A 202 7.34 25.79 25.27
N ASN A 203 7.14 26.34 24.07
CA ASN A 203 8.06 27.30 23.44
C ASN A 203 7.58 28.76 23.50
N GLN A 204 6.62 29.11 24.38
CA GLN A 204 6.15 30.49 24.59
C GLN A 204 6.04 30.90 26.07
N SER A 205 6.95 30.43 26.92
CA SER A 205 7.07 30.88 28.32
C SER A 205 8.51 31.16 28.68
#